data_AF-A0A2A5HLG2-F1
#
_entry.id   AF-A0A2A5HLG2-F1
#
_cell.length_a   1.000
_cell.length_b   1.000
_cell.length_c   1.000
_cell.angle_alpha   90.00
_cell.angle_beta   90.00
_cell.angle_gamma   90.00
#
_symmetry.space_group_name_H-M   'P 1'
#
loop_
_entity.id
_entity.type
_entity.pdbx_description
1 polymer ?
#
loop_
_entity_poly.entity_id
_entity_poly.type
_entity_poly.pdbx_seq_one_letter_code
_entity_poly.pdbx_strand_id
1 'polypeptide(L)'
;MKMKSIVYPVLALLTIGYAKAEEKREIKKEIITINENLNEWVLVKEEKGIKVYFLETTGTDGVTFLNVKFENTLNEVINFKWVLKKDSDSNVFENTAILEPFDSIELDQKKIMITINKEESRKDFSLNIYIQ
;
A
#
# COMPACT_ATOMS: atom_id res chain seq x y z
N MET A 1 65.47 -29.72 -44.08
CA MET A 1 65.01 -31.12 -43.87
C MET A 1 63.69 -31.07 -43.12
N LYS A 2 62.63 -31.73 -43.62
CA LYS A 2 61.29 -31.73 -43.02
C LYS A 2 61.27 -32.54 -41.73
N MET A 3 60.60 -32.04 -40.69
CA MET A 3 59.88 -32.89 -39.76
C MET A 3 58.69 -32.11 -39.17
N LYS A 4 57.48 -32.57 -39.50
CA LYS A 4 56.24 -32.19 -38.81
C LYS A 4 56.19 -32.99 -37.51
N SER A 5 55.77 -32.36 -36.42
CA SER A 5 54.98 -33.05 -35.40
C SER A 5 53.98 -32.06 -34.79
N ILE A 6 52.74 -32.49 -34.75
CA ILE A 6 51.54 -31.77 -34.29
C ILE A 6 51.29 -32.26 -32.86
N VAL A 7 51.15 -31.37 -31.87
CA VAL A 7 50.30 -31.63 -30.68
C VAL A 7 49.71 -30.30 -30.15
N TYR A 8 48.46 -30.43 -29.71
CA TYR A 8 47.35 -29.50 -29.52
C TYR A 8 47.50 -28.30 -28.56
N PRO A 9 46.67 -27.25 -28.73
CA PRO A 9 46.56 -26.14 -27.79
C PRO A 9 45.76 -26.57 -26.54
N VAL A 10 46.33 -26.36 -25.35
CA VAL A 10 45.53 -26.38 -24.12
C VAL A 10 44.82 -25.03 -24.02
N LEU A 11 43.59 -25.02 -24.50
CA LEU A 11 42.62 -23.95 -24.37
C LEU A 11 42.25 -23.79 -22.88
N ALA A 12 42.93 -22.89 -22.17
CA ALA A 12 42.48 -22.47 -20.85
C ALA A 12 41.32 -21.46 -21.01
N LEU A 13 40.09 -21.99 -21.00
CA LEU A 13 38.89 -21.18 -20.80
C LEU A 13 38.87 -20.67 -19.36
N LEU A 14 39.31 -19.42 -19.16
CA LEU A 14 38.91 -18.65 -17.98
C LEU A 14 37.43 -18.35 -18.11
N THR A 15 36.58 -19.21 -17.56
CA THR A 15 35.17 -18.88 -17.35
C THR A 15 35.11 -17.77 -16.32
N ILE A 16 34.84 -16.54 -16.79
CA ILE A 16 34.37 -15.47 -15.92
C ILE A 16 33.03 -15.96 -15.38
N GLY A 17 33.04 -16.47 -14.15
CA GLY A 17 31.83 -16.80 -13.43
C GLY A 17 31.03 -15.51 -13.28
N TYR A 18 29.98 -15.37 -14.07
CA TYR A 18 28.92 -14.42 -13.77
C TYR A 18 28.23 -14.93 -12.51
N ALA A 19 28.76 -14.54 -11.35
CA ALA A 19 27.99 -14.52 -10.12
C ALA A 19 26.86 -13.52 -10.38
N LYS A 20 25.70 -14.05 -10.79
CA LYS A 20 24.44 -13.31 -10.78
C LYS A 20 24.22 -12.95 -9.32
N ALA A 21 24.60 -11.73 -8.94
CA ALA A 21 24.19 -11.14 -7.70
C ALA A 21 22.66 -11.07 -7.78
N GLU A 22 21.99 -12.03 -7.17
CA GLU A 22 20.59 -11.87 -6.81
C GLU A 22 20.56 -10.72 -5.82
N GLU A 23 20.34 -9.52 -6.36
CA GLU A 23 19.97 -8.35 -5.62
C GLU A 23 18.67 -8.70 -4.89
N LYS A 24 18.83 -9.24 -3.67
CA LYS A 24 17.78 -9.22 -2.68
C LYS A 24 17.48 -7.74 -2.48
N ARG A 25 16.50 -7.24 -3.22
CA ARG A 25 15.79 -6.02 -2.87
C ARG A 25 15.20 -6.31 -1.51
N GLU A 26 15.96 -6.00 -0.47
CA GLU A 26 15.39 -5.67 0.81
C GLU A 26 14.47 -4.51 0.51
N ILE A 27 13.18 -4.83 0.31
CA ILE A 27 12.11 -3.87 0.45
C ILE A 27 12.31 -3.39 1.88
N LYS A 28 13.02 -2.26 2.02
CA LYS A 28 13.02 -1.46 3.22
C LYS A 28 11.55 -1.11 3.38
N LYS A 29 10.82 -1.96 4.11
CA LYS A 29 9.53 -1.58 4.67
C LYS A 29 9.88 -0.36 5.46
N GLU A 30 9.56 0.82 4.91
CA GLU A 30 9.41 2.01 5.73
C GLU A 30 8.46 1.58 6.82
N ILE A 31 9.02 1.36 8.01
CA ILE A 31 8.25 1.34 9.22
C ILE A 31 7.82 2.80 9.32
N ILE A 32 6.67 3.11 8.72
CA ILE A 32 5.93 4.32 9.02
C ILE A 32 5.79 4.25 10.53
N THR A 33 6.49 5.13 11.24
CA THR A 33 6.35 5.26 12.69
C THR A 33 4.91 5.72 12.91
N ILE A 34 4.02 4.77 13.18
CA ILE A 34 2.61 5.06 13.41
C ILE A 34 2.55 5.75 14.76
N ASN A 35 2.48 7.08 14.73
CA ASN A 35 2.25 7.91 15.91
C ASN A 35 0.91 7.49 16.54
N GLU A 36 0.91 7.08 17.80
CA GLU A 36 -0.26 6.55 18.51
C GLU A 36 -1.23 7.65 18.98
N ASN A 37 -1.11 8.87 18.44
CA ASN A 37 -2.08 9.93 18.69
C ASN A 37 -3.43 9.56 18.04
N LEU A 38 -4.33 9.02 18.86
CA LEU A 38 -5.77 9.02 18.62
C LEU A 38 -6.17 10.48 18.34
N ASN A 39 -6.83 10.75 17.22
CA ASN A 39 -7.18 12.07 16.67
C ASN A 39 -6.26 12.70 15.59
N GLU A 40 -5.31 11.96 15.01
CA GLU A 40 -4.58 12.43 13.82
C GLU A 40 -5.00 11.69 12.55
N TRP A 41 -5.09 12.42 11.42
CA TRP A 41 -5.23 11.82 10.09
C TRP A 41 -3.90 11.20 9.68
N VAL A 42 -3.87 9.88 9.50
CA VAL A 42 -2.68 9.12 9.12
C VAL A 42 -2.82 8.67 7.67
N LEU A 43 -1.86 9.01 6.82
CA LEU A 43 -1.76 8.47 5.46
C LEU A 43 -1.50 6.97 5.55
N VAL A 44 -2.44 6.15 5.07
CA VAL A 44 -2.33 4.68 5.09
C VAL A 44 -2.05 4.10 3.71
N LYS A 45 -2.37 4.83 2.65
CA LYS A 45 -2.17 4.39 1.28
C LYS A 45 -2.09 5.57 0.32
N GLU A 46 -1.24 5.45 -0.68
CA GLU A 46 -1.22 6.31 -1.86
C GLU A 46 -1.15 5.41 -3.09
N GLU A 47 -2.18 5.45 -3.94
CA GLU A 47 -2.26 4.57 -5.11
C GLU A 47 -3.07 5.26 -6.21
N LYS A 48 -2.61 5.17 -7.47
CA LYS A 48 -3.33 5.65 -8.66
C LYS A 48 -3.82 7.11 -8.53
N GLY A 49 -2.99 7.97 -7.94
CA GLY A 49 -3.31 9.38 -7.77
C GLY A 49 -4.28 9.69 -6.63
N ILE A 50 -4.64 8.71 -5.79
CA ILE A 50 -5.47 8.90 -4.60
C ILE A 50 -4.66 8.63 -3.34
N LYS A 51 -4.65 9.59 -2.42
CA LYS A 51 -4.19 9.40 -1.04
C LYS A 51 -5.37 9.00 -0.15
N VAL A 52 -5.13 8.06 0.75
CA VAL A 52 -6.11 7.52 1.69
C VAL A 52 -5.62 7.75 3.10
N TYR A 53 -6.45 8.39 3.92
CA TYR A 53 -6.13 8.66 5.31
C TYR A 53 -7.13 7.99 6.24
N PHE A 54 -6.62 7.47 7.35
CA PHE A 54 -7.41 6.95 8.46
C PHE A 54 -7.28 7.84 9.69
N LEU A 55 -8.39 8.03 10.40
CA LEU A 55 -8.45 8.76 11.66
C LEU A 55 -9.32 7.97 12.64
N GLU A 56 -8.75 7.66 13.80
CA GLU A 56 -9.49 7.03 14.90
C GLU A 56 -10.06 8.12 15.82
N THR A 57 -11.37 8.11 16.02
CA THR A 57 -12.08 9.02 16.95
C THR A 57 -12.89 8.23 17.95
N THR A 58 -12.77 8.55 19.23
CA THR A 58 -13.59 7.93 20.27
C THR A 58 -14.71 8.87 20.70
N GLY A 59 -15.95 8.39 20.59
CA GLY A 59 -17.15 9.11 21.01
C GLY A 59 -17.26 9.22 22.53
N THR A 60 -18.17 10.06 23.00
CA THR A 60 -18.46 10.24 24.44
C THR A 60 -19.06 8.98 25.09
N ASP A 61 -19.59 8.07 24.27
CA ASP A 61 -20.07 6.74 24.65
C ASP A 61 -18.94 5.71 24.80
N GLY A 62 -17.68 6.09 24.55
CA GLY A 62 -16.52 5.22 24.61
C GLY A 62 -16.35 4.33 23.36
N VAL A 63 -17.18 4.53 22.32
CA VAL A 63 -17.07 3.77 21.08
C VAL A 63 -16.05 4.44 20.17
N THR A 64 -15.07 3.66 19.68
CA THR A 64 -14.06 4.13 18.73
C THR A 64 -14.52 3.87 17.30
N PHE A 65 -14.40 4.89 16.46
CA PHE A 65 -14.78 4.86 15.05
C PHE A 65 -13.58 5.10 14.15
N LEU A 66 -13.57 4.42 13.00
CA LEU A 66 -12.64 4.68 11.91
C LEU A 66 -13.25 5.67 10.92
N ASN A 67 -12.59 6.82 10.76
CA ASN A 67 -12.86 7.76 9.69
C ASN A 67 -11.92 7.48 8.52
N VAL A 68 -12.43 7.69 7.31
CA VAL A 68 -11.66 7.53 6.07
C VAL A 68 -11.79 8.80 5.25
N LYS A 69 -10.66 9.28 4.73
CA LYS A 69 -10.60 10.40 3.78
C LYS A 69 -9.86 9.96 2.53
N PHE A 70 -10.36 10.39 1.37
CA PHE A 70 -9.68 10.26 0.09
C PHE A 70 -9.29 11.65 -0.42
N GLU A 71 -8.11 11.79 -1.00
CA GLU A 71 -7.61 13.02 -1.61
C GLU A 71 -7.09 12.69 -3.01
N ASN A 72 -7.60 13.41 -4.00
CA ASN A 72 -7.12 13.34 -5.38
C ASN A 72 -5.86 14.20 -5.52
N THR A 73 -4.81 13.63 -6.08
CA THR A 73 -3.52 14.31 -6.30
C THR A 73 -3.30 14.65 -7.78
N LEU A 74 -4.21 14.26 -8.66
CA LEU A 74 -4.15 14.49 -10.10
C LEU A 74 -4.91 15.74 -10.50
N ASN A 75 -4.54 16.30 -11.65
CA ASN A 75 -5.25 17.40 -12.30
C ASN A 75 -6.40 16.90 -13.19
N GLU A 76 -7.07 15.83 -12.79
CA GLU A 76 -8.20 15.24 -13.53
C GLU A 76 -9.21 14.66 -12.55
N VAL A 77 -10.46 14.55 -13.00
CA VAL A 77 -11.54 13.92 -12.21
C VAL A 77 -11.27 12.43 -12.11
N ILE A 78 -11.33 11.87 -10.90
CA ILE A 78 -11.18 10.43 -10.68
C ILE A 78 -12.51 9.83 -10.24
N ASN A 79 -13.00 8.87 -11.03
CA ASN A 79 -14.07 7.96 -10.64
C ASN A 79 -13.46 6.65 -10.15
N PHE A 80 -13.85 6.21 -8.95
CA PHE A 80 -13.29 5.01 -8.38
C PHE A 80 -14.27 4.27 -7.49
N LYS A 81 -14.13 2.95 -7.48
CA LYS A 81 -14.70 2.06 -6.48
C LYS A 81 -13.67 1.83 -5.39
N TRP A 82 -14.10 1.82 -4.14
CA TRP A 82 -13.28 1.46 -2.99
C TRP A 82 -13.91 0.36 -2.17
N VAL A 83 -13.06 -0.47 -1.58
CA VAL A 83 -13.44 -1.61 -0.73
C VAL A 83 -12.59 -1.56 0.54
N LEU A 84 -13.24 -1.33 1.67
CA LEU A 84 -12.64 -1.40 3.00
C LEU A 84 -12.97 -2.75 3.61
N LYS A 85 -11.94 -3.50 4.02
CA LYS A 85 -12.05 -4.78 4.70
C LYS A 85 -11.46 -4.67 6.10
N LYS A 86 -12.12 -5.32 7.05
CA LYS A 86 -11.58 -5.57 8.38
C LYS A 86 -10.91 -6.94 8.39
N ASP A 87 -9.67 -7.04 8.83
CA ASP A 87 -8.89 -8.28 8.71
C ASP A 87 -9.45 -9.41 9.59
N SER A 88 -10.07 -9.06 10.72
CA SER A 88 -10.69 -9.99 11.67
C SER A 88 -12.10 -10.47 11.29
N ASP A 89 -12.71 -9.91 10.24
CA ASP A 89 -14.13 -10.14 9.92
C ASP A 89 -14.39 -10.25 8.41
N SER A 90 -15.53 -10.84 8.06
CA SER A 90 -16.14 -10.78 6.74
C SER A 90 -16.77 -9.42 6.40
N ASN A 91 -16.80 -8.49 7.35
CA ASN A 91 -17.32 -7.15 7.14
C ASN A 91 -16.50 -6.40 6.09
N VAL A 92 -17.17 -6.12 4.97
CA VAL A 92 -16.63 -5.42 3.81
C VAL A 92 -17.55 -4.25 3.49
N PHE A 93 -16.99 -3.04 3.48
CA PHE A 93 -17.67 -1.85 3.02
C PHE A 93 -17.21 -1.55 1.60
N GLU A 94 -18.17 -1.44 0.68
CA GLU A 94 -17.91 -1.15 -0.72
C GLU A 94 -18.74 0.05 -1.15
N ASN A 95 -18.12 1.01 -1.84
CA ASN A 95 -18.83 2.12 -2.46
C ASN A 95 -18.04 2.68 -3.65
N THR A 96 -18.68 3.57 -4.39
CA THR A 96 -18.07 4.38 -5.45
C THR A 96 -18.00 5.84 -5.02
N ALA A 97 -16.95 6.53 -5.44
CA ALA A 97 -16.77 7.95 -5.22
C ALA A 97 -16.22 8.63 -6.49
N ILE A 98 -16.49 9.92 -6.58
CA ILE A 98 -15.99 10.83 -7.61
C ILE A 98 -15.22 11.92 -6.88
N LEU A 99 -13.99 12.20 -7.31
CA LEU A 99 -13.17 13.28 -6.79
C LEU A 99 -12.78 14.23 -7.91
N GLU A 100 -13.08 15.51 -7.70
CA GLU A 100 -12.58 16.59 -8.53
C GLU A 100 -11.04 16.72 -8.41
N PRO A 101 -10.36 17.37 -9.38
CA PRO A 101 -8.93 17.59 -9.33
C PRO A 101 -8.48 18.25 -8.03
N PHE A 102 -7.46 17.69 -7.38
CA PHE A 102 -6.89 18.20 -6.12
C PHE A 102 -7.86 18.32 -4.93
N ASP A 103 -9.03 17.71 -5.02
CA ASP A 103 -10.06 17.76 -3.98
C ASP A 103 -9.97 16.57 -3.02
N SER A 104 -10.70 16.63 -1.91
CA SER A 104 -10.78 15.55 -0.93
C SER A 104 -12.20 15.31 -0.44
N ILE A 105 -12.50 14.07 -0.11
CA ILE A 105 -13.78 13.65 0.48
C ILE A 105 -13.55 12.86 1.76
N GLU A 106 -14.23 13.25 2.82
CA GLU A 106 -14.32 12.50 4.07
C GLU A 106 -15.59 11.65 4.05
N LEU A 107 -15.50 10.38 4.43
CA LEU A 107 -16.67 9.52 4.52
C LEU A 107 -17.55 9.95 5.68
N ASP A 108 -18.83 10.18 5.39
CA ASP A 108 -19.83 10.50 6.40
C ASP A 108 -20.05 9.30 7.34
N GLN A 109 -19.59 9.43 8.59
CA GLN A 109 -19.76 8.41 9.63
C GLN A 109 -21.22 8.00 9.85
N LYS A 110 -22.19 8.88 9.57
CA LYS A 110 -23.62 8.55 9.70
C LYS A 110 -24.08 7.56 8.63
N LYS A 111 -23.37 7.48 7.51
CA LYS A 111 -23.67 6.56 6.41
C LYS A 111 -22.85 5.27 6.48
N ILE A 112 -21.63 5.35 7.02
CA ILE A 112 -20.68 4.25 7.05
C ILE A 112 -20.09 4.18 8.46
N MET A 113 -20.78 3.49 9.35
CA MET A 113 -20.41 3.37 10.75
C MET A 113 -19.40 2.23 10.92
N ILE A 114 -18.11 2.56 10.94
CA ILE A 114 -17.01 1.58 11.08
C ILE A 114 -16.51 1.63 12.52
N THR A 115 -16.90 0.66 13.33
CA THR A 115 -16.46 0.56 14.74
C THR A 115 -15.15 -0.22 14.87
N ILE A 116 -14.25 0.28 15.71
CA ILE A 116 -13.02 -0.38 16.13
C ILE A 116 -13.24 -0.97 17.52
N ASN A 117 -13.07 -2.28 17.68
CA ASN A 117 -13.24 -2.94 18.98
C ASN A 117 -12.02 -2.68 19.88
N LYS A 118 -12.18 -2.94 21.19
CA LYS A 118 -11.18 -2.64 22.25
C LYS A 118 -9.78 -3.23 22.04
N GLU A 119 -9.64 -4.28 21.24
CA GLU A 119 -8.36 -4.95 20.93
C GLU A 119 -7.90 -4.71 19.49
N GLU A 120 -8.61 -3.87 18.74
CA GLU A 120 -8.33 -3.56 17.34
C GLU A 120 -7.83 -2.12 17.21
N SER A 121 -7.29 -1.82 16.04
CA SER A 121 -6.77 -0.51 15.67
C SER A 121 -7.04 -0.24 14.19
N ARG A 122 -6.72 0.97 13.71
CA ARG A 122 -6.74 1.27 12.26
C ARG A 122 -5.85 0.35 11.42
N LYS A 123 -4.87 -0.33 12.02
CA LYS A 123 -3.95 -1.24 11.32
C LYS A 123 -4.62 -2.55 10.90
N ASP A 124 -5.75 -2.89 11.53
CA ASP A 124 -6.52 -4.09 11.25
C ASP A 124 -7.53 -3.89 10.10
N PHE A 125 -7.41 -2.77 9.38
CA PHE A 125 -8.25 -2.40 8.25
C PHE A 125 -7.39 -2.22 7.00
N SER A 126 -7.88 -2.75 5.89
CA SER A 126 -7.24 -2.65 4.58
C SER A 126 -8.20 -2.03 3.56
N LEU A 127 -7.67 -1.14 2.71
CA LEU A 127 -8.46 -0.44 1.69
C LEU A 127 -7.91 -0.66 0.28
N ASN A 128 -8.78 -1.11 -0.61
CA ASN A 128 -8.48 -1.35 -2.03
C ASN A 128 -9.23 -0.35 -2.92
N ILE A 129 -8.54 0.14 -3.96
CA ILE A 129 -9.03 1.14 -4.90
C ILE A 129 -9.03 0.56 -6.32
N TYR A 130 -10.15 0.70 -7.01
CA TYR A 130 -10.37 0.30 -8.39
C TYR A 130 -10.84 1.53 -9.18
N ILE A 131 -9.96 2.07 -10.03
CA ILE A 131 -10.31 3.17 -10.93
C ILE A 131 -11.28 2.65 -11.99
N GLN A 132 -12.28 3.46 -12.35
CA GLN A 132 -13.31 3.14 -13.32
C GLN A 132 -13.09 3.84 -14.65
#